data_AF-A0A1Q7B1I6-F1
#
_entry.id   AF-A0A1Q7B1I6-F1
#
_cell.length_a   1.000
_cell.length_b   1.000
_cell.length_c   1.000
_cell.angle_alpha   90.00
_cell.angle_beta   90.00
_cell.angle_gamma   90.00
#
_symmetry.space_group_name_H-M   'P 1'
#
loop_
_entity.id
_entity.type
_entity.pdbx_description
1 polymer ?
#
loop_
_entity_poly.entity_id
_entity_poly.type
_entity_poly.pdbx_seq_one_letter_code
_entity_poly.pdbx_strand_id
1 'polypeptide(L)'
;MIRLRRSEVAAAGLTLILAWGVIYPILVVGADAADTTALSAFVTRPGEWAALWASVWISLVSVVLAAAIGIPLAFLFEWFDFPGRKTLGSLIALPVVLPPLVGVIAFLFLYGESGFIARAIQAALHLENAPWRLQGAAAILLVHAYSMYGRS
;
A
#
# COMPACT_ATOMS: atom_id res chain seq x y z
N MET A 1 -39.25 27.11 -17.03
CA MET A 1 -39.50 27.06 -15.58
C MET A 1 -39.30 25.62 -15.09
N ILE A 2 -38.16 25.33 -14.47
CA ILE A 2 -37.81 23.97 -13.99
C ILE A 2 -38.44 23.80 -12.60
N ARG A 3 -39.49 23.00 -12.48
CA ARG A 3 -40.05 22.60 -11.17
C ARG A 3 -39.14 21.52 -10.58
N LEU A 4 -38.13 21.95 -9.82
CA LEU A 4 -37.28 21.04 -9.06
C LEU A 4 -38.16 20.27 -8.04
N ARG A 5 -38.13 18.95 -8.08
CA ARG A 5 -38.79 18.12 -7.06
C ARG A 5 -38.06 18.32 -5.73
N ARG A 6 -38.80 18.26 -4.61
CA ARG A 6 -38.26 18.36 -3.24
C ARG A 6 -37.05 17.42 -3.00
N SER A 7 -37.02 16.28 -3.68
CA SER A 7 -35.92 15.31 -3.67
C SER A 7 -34.64 15.80 -4.37
N GLU A 8 -34.76 16.60 -5.43
CA GLU A 8 -33.61 17.16 -6.16
C GLU A 8 -32.94 18.27 -5.35
N VAL A 9 -33.74 19.06 -4.61
CA VAL A 9 -33.21 20.06 -3.67
C VAL A 9 -32.49 19.40 -2.50
N ALA A 10 -33.04 18.31 -1.96
CA ALA A 10 -32.39 17.55 -0.90
C ALA A 10 -31.10 16.86 -1.37
N ALA A 11 -31.10 16.27 -2.57
CA ALA A 11 -29.93 15.67 -3.17
C ALA A 11 -28.84 16.73 -3.44
N ALA A 12 -29.20 17.88 -4.01
CA ALA A 12 -28.27 18.97 -4.26
C ALA A 12 -27.65 19.51 -2.95
N GLY A 13 -28.46 19.65 -1.89
CA GLY A 13 -27.98 20.04 -0.57
C GLY A 13 -26.99 19.02 0.02
N LEU A 14 -27.29 17.73 -0.08
CA LEU A 14 -26.39 16.65 0.36
C LEU A 14 -25.08 16.65 -0.43
N THR A 15 -25.14 16.78 -1.75
CA THR A 15 -23.93 16.86 -2.60
C THR A 15 -23.08 18.07 -2.24
N LEU A 16 -23.69 19.23 -1.97
CA LEU A 16 -22.97 20.43 -1.53
C LEU A 16 -22.27 20.22 -0.17
N ILE A 17 -22.93 19.57 0.78
CA ILE A 17 -22.35 19.26 2.10
C ILE A 17 -21.16 18.28 1.95
N LEU A 18 -21.32 17.23 1.14
CA LEU A 18 -20.24 16.26 0.87
C LEU A 18 -19.07 16.92 0.14
N ALA A 19 -19.35 17.74 -0.87
CA ALA A 19 -18.33 18.50 -1.58
C ALA A 19 -17.61 19.46 -0.64
N TRP A 20 -18.33 20.18 0.22
CA TRP A 20 -17.74 21.06 1.22
C TRP A 20 -16.81 20.31 2.18
N GLY A 21 -17.21 19.13 2.66
CA GLY A 21 -16.39 18.31 3.56
C GLY A 21 -15.06 17.84 2.96
N VAL A 22 -14.97 17.76 1.63
CA VAL A 22 -13.72 17.40 0.92
C VAL A 22 -12.94 18.65 0.50
N ILE A 23 -13.63 19.66 -0.04
CA ILE A 23 -13.01 20.87 -0.58
C ILE A 23 -12.39 21.70 0.55
N TYR A 24 -13.07 21.85 1.69
CA TYR A 24 -12.58 22.64 2.81
C TYR A 24 -11.19 22.18 3.33
N PRO A 25 -10.97 20.91 3.72
CA PRO A 25 -9.65 20.47 4.18
C PRO A 25 -8.59 20.55 3.08
N ILE A 26 -8.94 20.30 1.82
CA ILE A 26 -7.99 20.45 0.70
C ILE A 26 -7.53 21.90 0.56
N LEU A 27 -8.45 22.86 0.68
CA LEU A 27 -8.11 24.28 0.61
C LEU A 27 -7.25 24.72 1.80
N VAL A 28 -7.56 24.24 3.01
CA VAL A 28 -6.75 24.53 4.22
C VAL A 28 -5.33 23.98 4.07
N VAL A 29 -5.19 22.69 3.74
CA VAL A 29 -3.88 22.07 3.54
C VAL A 29 -3.11 22.72 2.39
N GLY A 30 -3.80 23.09 1.31
CA GLY A 30 -3.20 23.78 0.17
C GLY A 30 -2.72 25.19 0.52
N ALA A 31 -3.48 25.93 1.34
CA ALA A 31 -3.08 27.25 1.82
C ALA A 31 -1.89 27.17 2.78
N ASP A 32 -1.89 26.22 3.71
CA ASP A 32 -0.78 25.99 4.64
C ASP A 32 0.49 25.56 3.89
N ALA A 33 0.36 24.72 2.85
CA ALA A 33 1.48 24.32 2.01
C ALA A 33 2.05 25.47 1.17
N ALA A 34 1.23 26.48 0.84
CA ALA A 34 1.64 27.66 0.09
C ALA A 34 2.35 28.72 0.95
N ASP A 35 2.38 28.54 2.28
CA ASP A 35 3.18 29.41 3.15
C ASP A 35 4.67 29.25 2.81
N THR A 36 5.31 30.38 2.51
CA THR A 36 6.75 30.49 2.26
C THR A 36 7.63 29.88 3.35
N THR A 37 7.17 29.85 4.60
CA THR A 37 7.89 29.22 5.71
C THR A 37 7.85 27.68 5.64
N ALA A 38 6.71 27.11 5.26
CA ALA A 38 6.58 25.66 5.04
C ALA A 38 7.37 25.22 3.80
N LEU A 39 7.30 25.97 2.70
CA LEU A 39 8.03 25.66 1.48
C LEU A 39 9.55 25.73 1.67
N SER A 40 10.05 26.75 2.38
CA SER A 40 11.47 26.89 2.68
C SER A 40 11.97 25.81 3.64
N ALA A 41 11.16 25.40 4.63
CA ALA A 41 11.47 24.25 5.49
C ALA A 41 11.55 22.94 4.70
N PHE A 42 10.65 22.72 3.74
CA PHE A 42 10.62 21.53 2.89
C PHE A 42 11.86 21.45 1.98
N VAL A 43 12.26 22.58 1.40
CA VAL A 43 13.43 22.65 0.50
C VAL A 43 14.75 22.49 1.27
N THR A 44 14.84 23.03 2.49
CA THR A 44 16.09 23.00 3.28
C THR A 44 16.29 21.72 4.09
N ARG A 45 15.24 20.90 4.28
CA ARG A 45 15.33 19.65 5.04
C ARG A 45 15.64 18.46 4.13
N PRO A 46 16.85 17.87 4.20
CA PRO A 46 17.24 16.74 3.35
C PRO A 46 16.38 15.48 3.58
N GLY A 47 15.88 15.27 4.81
CA GLY A 47 15.04 14.11 5.13
C GLY A 47 13.69 14.09 4.39
N GLU A 48 13.14 15.25 4.01
CA GLU A 48 11.86 15.31 3.28
C GLU A 48 12.06 14.90 1.81
N TRP A 49 13.18 15.27 1.20
CA TRP A 49 13.59 14.80 -0.13
C TRP A 49 13.88 13.30 -0.17
N ALA A 50 14.55 12.77 0.86
CA ALA A 50 14.81 11.34 0.97
C ALA A 50 13.50 10.53 1.06
N ALA A 51 12.54 11.00 1.87
CA ALA A 51 11.22 10.37 1.97
C ALA A 51 10.41 10.44 0.67
N LEU A 52 10.46 11.58 -0.04
CA LEU A 52 9.84 11.72 -1.36
C LEU A 52 10.45 10.74 -2.37
N TRP A 53 11.78 10.68 -2.45
CA TRP A 53 12.47 9.78 -3.37
C TRP A 53 12.17 8.31 -3.04
N ALA A 54 12.21 7.93 -1.76
CA ALA A 54 11.86 6.59 -1.32
C ALA A 54 10.42 6.23 -1.72
N SER A 55 9.47 7.15 -1.55
CA SER A 55 8.07 6.94 -1.92
C SER A 55 7.89 6.75 -3.43
N VAL A 56 8.57 7.59 -4.24
CA VAL A 56 8.56 7.47 -5.71
C VAL A 56 9.18 6.14 -6.15
N TRP A 57 10.35 5.79 -5.60
CA TRP A 57 11.04 4.55 -5.91
C TRP A 57 10.20 3.32 -5.58
N ILE A 58 9.67 3.25 -4.35
CA ILE A 58 8.81 2.14 -3.90
C ILE A 58 7.56 2.05 -4.77
N SER A 59 6.94 3.18 -5.12
CA SER A 59 5.76 3.20 -5.99
C SER A 59 6.08 2.67 -7.38
N LEU A 60 7.20 3.11 -7.99
CA LEU A 60 7.62 2.65 -9.30
C LEU A 60 7.90 1.15 -9.32
N VAL A 61 8.69 0.66 -8.36
CA VAL A 61 8.98 -0.77 -8.20
C VAL A 61 7.69 -1.57 -8.00
N SER A 62 6.76 -1.07 -7.17
CA SER A 62 5.48 -1.72 -6.93
C SER A 62 4.63 -1.82 -8.20
N VAL A 63 4.56 -0.74 -8.99
CA VAL A 63 3.82 -0.74 -10.26
C VAL A 63 4.44 -1.72 -11.26
N VAL A 64 5.77 -1.72 -11.40
CA VAL A 64 6.46 -2.64 -12.31
C VAL A 64 6.25 -4.10 -11.89
N LEU A 65 6.38 -4.43 -10.60
CA LEU A 65 6.13 -5.78 -10.10
C LEU A 65 4.67 -6.19 -10.26
N ALA A 66 3.73 -5.30 -9.92
CA ALA A 66 2.31 -5.55 -10.10
C ALA A 66 1.96 -5.77 -11.57
N ALA A 67 2.53 -5.00 -12.50
CA ALA A 67 2.36 -5.20 -13.92
C ALA A 67 3.00 -6.52 -14.39
N ALA A 68 4.23 -6.82 -13.97
CA ALA A 68 4.95 -8.03 -14.34
C ALA A 68 4.22 -9.32 -13.91
N ILE A 69 3.48 -9.29 -12.80
CA ILE A 69 2.69 -10.44 -12.30
C ILE A 69 1.25 -10.39 -12.83
N GLY A 70 0.61 -9.23 -12.74
CA GLY A 70 -0.80 -9.02 -13.06
C GLY A 70 -1.10 -9.15 -14.55
N ILE A 71 -0.21 -8.67 -15.43
CA ILE A 71 -0.40 -8.76 -16.88
C ILE A 71 -0.42 -10.24 -17.32
N PRO A 72 0.60 -11.08 -17.01
CA PRO A 72 0.55 -12.50 -17.35
C PRO A 72 -0.68 -13.22 -16.77
N LEU A 73 -1.08 -12.88 -15.54
CA LEU A 73 -2.24 -13.49 -14.91
C LEU A 73 -3.54 -13.10 -15.63
N ALA A 74 -3.69 -11.83 -16.01
CA ALA A 74 -4.83 -11.37 -16.80
C ALA A 74 -4.89 -12.06 -18.16
N PHE A 75 -3.75 -12.18 -18.86
CA PHE A 75 -3.68 -12.94 -20.11
C PHE A 75 -4.04 -14.43 -19.91
N LEU A 76 -3.56 -15.07 -18.84
CA LEU A 76 -3.88 -16.47 -18.57
C LEU A 76 -5.39 -16.68 -18.33
N PHE A 77 -6.02 -15.80 -17.56
CA PHE A 77 -7.45 -15.87 -17.27
C PHE A 77 -8.33 -15.56 -18.49
N GLU A 78 -7.84 -14.75 -19.42
CA GLU A 78 -8.59 -14.38 -20.63
C GLU A 78 -8.44 -15.44 -21.74
N TRP A 79 -7.24 -16.05 -21.88
CA TRP A 79 -6.94 -16.93 -23.01
C TRP A 79 -7.08 -18.43 -22.70
N PHE A 80 -7.07 -18.84 -21.43
CA PHE A 80 -7.20 -20.25 -21.04
C PHE A 80 -8.42 -20.50 -20.16
N ASP A 81 -9.34 -21.35 -20.62
CA ASP A 81 -10.40 -21.91 -19.77
C ASP A 81 -9.88 -23.16 -19.05
N PHE A 82 -9.30 -22.95 -17.86
CA PHE A 82 -8.86 -24.03 -16.97
C PHE A 82 -9.92 -24.35 -15.91
N PRO A 83 -10.06 -25.61 -15.48
CA PRO A 83 -11.10 -26.06 -14.54
C PRO A 83 -11.02 -25.43 -13.13
N GLY A 84 -9.97 -24.64 -12.83
CA GLY A 84 -9.78 -23.91 -11.57
C GLY A 84 -10.01 -22.39 -11.64
N ARG A 85 -10.51 -21.84 -12.75
CA ARG A 85 -10.65 -20.39 -12.95
C ARG A 85 -11.50 -19.70 -11.87
N LYS A 86 -12.62 -20.33 -11.48
CA LYS A 86 -13.55 -19.78 -10.49
C LYS A 86 -12.94 -19.75 -9.08
N THR A 87 -12.24 -20.82 -8.68
CA THR A 87 -11.59 -20.90 -7.37
C THR A 87 -10.43 -19.91 -7.26
N LEU A 88 -9.59 -19.83 -8.30
CA LEU A 88 -8.46 -18.91 -8.35
C LEU A 88 -8.93 -17.44 -8.38
N GLY A 89 -10.01 -17.14 -9.11
CA GLY A 89 -10.64 -15.81 -9.08
C GLY A 89 -11.15 -15.41 -7.70
N SER A 90 -11.80 -16.32 -6.97
CA SER A 90 -12.23 -16.06 -5.58
C SER A 90 -11.06 -15.85 -4.63
N LEU A 91 -9.96 -16.60 -4.79
CA LEU A 91 -8.74 -16.41 -4.00
C LEU A 91 -8.09 -15.05 -4.24
N ILE A 92 -8.03 -14.59 -5.49
CA ILE A 92 -7.45 -13.29 -5.86
C ILE A 92 -8.34 -12.12 -5.37
N ALA A 93 -9.67 -12.30 -5.34
CA ALA A 93 -10.59 -11.29 -4.81
C ALA A 93 -10.55 -11.20 -3.28
N LEU A 94 -10.16 -12.28 -2.59
CA LEU A 94 -10.15 -12.36 -1.13
C LEU A 94 -9.37 -11.21 -0.46
N PRO A 95 -8.09 -10.93 -0.82
CA PRO A 95 -7.35 -9.81 -0.24
C PRO A 95 -8.00 -8.44 -0.44
N VAL A 96 -8.77 -8.26 -1.52
CA VAL A 96 -9.42 -6.98 -1.85
C VAL A 96 -10.60 -6.70 -0.91
N VAL A 97 -11.32 -7.75 -0.51
CA VAL A 97 -12.48 -7.64 0.40
C VAL A 97 -12.04 -7.69 1.86
N LEU A 98 -10.89 -8.29 2.15
CA LEU A 98 -10.35 -8.39 3.49
C LEU A 98 -9.83 -7.03 3.99
N PRO A 99 -10.01 -6.71 5.29
CA PRO A 99 -9.40 -5.54 5.90
C PRO A 99 -7.88 -5.52 5.73
N PRO A 100 -7.23 -4.35 5.61
CA PRO A 100 -5.78 -4.23 5.46
C PRO A 100 -4.97 -4.98 6.53
N LEU A 101 -5.51 -5.03 7.76
CA LEU A 101 -4.91 -5.73 8.89
C LEU A 101 -4.68 -7.23 8.60
N VAL A 102 -5.58 -7.88 7.86
CA VAL A 102 -5.45 -9.29 7.51
C VAL A 102 -4.27 -9.50 6.57
N GLY A 103 -4.03 -8.57 5.65
CA GLY A 103 -2.84 -8.58 4.80
C GLY A 103 -1.55 -8.53 5.62
N VAL A 104 -1.47 -7.64 6.62
CA VAL A 104 -0.32 -7.53 7.52
C VAL A 104 -0.08 -8.85 8.27
N ILE A 105 -1.14 -9.43 8.82
CA ILE A 105 -1.06 -10.71 9.57
C ILE A 105 -0.65 -11.85 8.63
N ALA A 106 -1.19 -11.90 7.41
CA ALA A 106 -0.81 -12.91 6.42
C ALA A 106 0.67 -12.80 6.02
N PHE A 107 1.18 -11.58 5.80
CA PHE A 107 2.61 -11.36 5.56
C PHE A 107 3.47 -11.79 6.75
N LEU A 108 3.05 -11.46 7.98
CA LEU A 108 3.73 -11.92 9.19
C LEU A 108 3.75 -13.45 9.31
N PHE A 109 2.66 -14.15 8.97
CA PHE A 109 2.65 -15.61 8.97
C PHE A 109 3.41 -16.23 7.80
N LEU A 110 3.52 -15.54 6.68
CA LEU A 110 4.18 -16.06 5.49
C LEU A 110 5.71 -15.90 5.60
N TYR A 111 6.15 -14.69 5.98
CA TYR A 111 7.55 -14.27 6.07
C TYR A 111 8.11 -14.22 7.49
N GLY A 112 7.30 -14.47 8.52
CA GLY A 112 7.79 -14.58 9.89
C GLY A 112 8.77 -15.74 10.06
N GLU A 113 9.49 -15.75 11.17
CA GLU A 113 10.53 -16.75 11.44
C GLU A 113 9.98 -18.19 11.50
N SER A 114 8.77 -18.35 12.05
CA SER A 114 7.99 -19.58 12.01
C SER A 114 6.97 -19.58 10.87
N GLY A 115 7.24 -18.83 9.81
CA GLY A 115 6.39 -18.71 8.65
C GLY A 115 6.60 -19.81 7.62
N PHE A 116 5.65 -19.95 6.71
CA PHE A 116 5.69 -20.99 5.68
C PHE A 116 6.91 -20.83 4.75
N ILE A 117 7.25 -19.60 4.32
CA ILE A 117 8.38 -19.38 3.40
C ILE A 117 9.72 -19.65 4.08
N ALA A 118 9.93 -19.17 5.32
CA ALA A 118 11.17 -19.40 6.04
C ALA A 118 11.48 -20.90 6.19
N ARG A 119 10.46 -21.71 6.53
CA ARG A 119 10.56 -23.17 6.61
C ARG A 119 10.74 -23.84 5.25
N ALA A 120 10.03 -23.38 4.21
CA ALA A 120 10.14 -23.95 2.87
C ALA A 120 11.55 -23.76 2.30
N ILE A 121 12.14 -22.56 2.49
CA ILE A 121 13.53 -22.28 2.09
C ILE A 121 14.51 -23.11 2.92
N GLN A 122 14.28 -23.23 4.24
CA GLN A 122 15.10 -24.06 5.10
C GLN A 122 15.12 -25.53 4.64
N ALA A 123 13.95 -26.08 4.32
CA ALA A 123 13.80 -27.44 3.82
C ALA A 123 14.42 -27.60 2.42
N ALA A 124 14.22 -26.63 1.52
CA ALA A 124 14.76 -26.68 0.16
C ALA A 124 16.30 -26.58 0.14
N LEU A 125 16.89 -25.75 1.01
CA LEU A 125 18.33 -25.52 1.08
C LEU A 125 19.04 -26.37 2.15
N HIS A 126 18.33 -27.30 2.81
CA HIS A 126 18.85 -28.15 3.89
C HIS A 126 19.60 -27.36 4.99
N LEU A 127 19.08 -26.19 5.36
CA LEU A 127 19.71 -25.33 6.35
C LEU A 127 19.39 -25.83 7.78
N GLU A 128 20.40 -25.99 8.62
CA GLU A 128 20.21 -26.42 10.03
C GLU A 128 19.44 -25.38 10.87
N ASN A 129 19.49 -24.10 10.47
CA ASN A 129 18.79 -23.00 11.10
C ASN A 129 17.92 -22.26 10.08
N ALA A 130 16.86 -21.60 10.55
CA ALA A 130 16.03 -20.76 9.69
C ALA A 130 16.89 -19.70 8.97
N PRO A 131 16.66 -19.44 7.66
CA PRO A 131 17.51 -18.58 6.84
C PRO A 131 17.59 -17.14 7.35
N TRP A 132 16.59 -16.70 8.12
CA TRP A 132 16.55 -15.39 8.75
C TRP A 132 16.03 -15.56 10.18
N ARG A 133 16.79 -15.07 11.17
CA ARG A 133 16.35 -14.96 12.58
C ARG A 133 16.09 -13.48 12.88
N LEU A 134 14.87 -13.04 12.67
CA LEU A 134 14.34 -11.76 13.13
C LEU A 134 14.07 -11.77 14.66
N GLN A 135 15.07 -12.12 15.48
CA GLN A 135 15.00 -12.07 16.95
C GLN A 135 16.16 -11.29 17.56
N GLY A 136 15.87 -10.52 18.62
CA GLY A 136 16.86 -9.82 19.43
C GLY A 136 17.44 -8.56 18.79
N ALA A 137 18.63 -8.16 19.24
CA ALA A 137 19.29 -6.92 18.82
C ALA A 137 19.45 -6.80 17.31
N ALA A 138 19.59 -7.91 16.56
CA ALA A 138 19.73 -7.88 15.10
C ALA A 138 18.44 -7.47 14.38
N ALA A 139 17.27 -7.95 14.81
CA ALA A 139 15.98 -7.54 14.24
C ALA A 139 15.66 -6.08 14.56
N ILE A 140 15.96 -5.68 15.81
CA ILE A 140 15.86 -4.29 16.25
C ILE A 140 16.81 -3.44 15.41
N LEU A 141 18.08 -3.83 15.25
CA LEU A 141 19.07 -3.11 14.45
C LEU A 141 18.71 -3.06 12.97
N LEU A 142 18.08 -4.08 12.39
CA LEU A 142 17.68 -4.07 10.99
C LEU A 142 16.47 -3.14 10.78
N VAL A 143 15.49 -3.18 11.67
CA VAL A 143 14.37 -2.22 11.69
C VAL A 143 14.88 -0.80 11.98
N HIS A 144 15.85 -0.65 12.89
CA HIS A 144 16.44 0.63 13.27
C HIS A 144 17.35 1.18 12.17
N ALA A 145 18.10 0.34 11.48
CA ALA A 145 18.92 0.71 10.33
C ALA A 145 18.05 1.10 9.14
N TYR A 146 16.96 0.37 8.88
CA TYR A 146 15.99 0.76 7.86
C TYR A 146 15.27 2.07 8.21
N SER A 147 14.87 2.23 9.48
CA SER A 147 14.31 3.47 10.04
C SER A 147 15.29 4.65 9.97
N MET A 148 16.59 4.40 10.21
CA MET A 148 17.65 5.42 10.14
C MET A 148 18.01 5.79 8.71
N TYR A 149 17.93 4.87 7.75
CA TYR A 149 18.09 5.19 6.33
C TYR A 149 16.97 6.12 5.82
N GLY A 150 15.82 6.15 6.50
CA GLY A 150 14.76 7.14 6.28
C GLY A 150 14.92 8.46 7.05
N ARG A 151 16.01 8.65 7.82
CA ARG A 151 16.26 9.82 8.69
C ARG A 151 17.61 10.53 8.48
N SER A 152 18.35 10.26 7.40
CA SER A 152 19.52 11.06 6.99
C SER A 152 19.22 11.82 5.71
#